data_AF-M4HZA2-F1
#
_entry.id   AF-M4HZA2-F1
#
_cell.length_a   1.000
_cell.length_b   1.000
_cell.length_c   1.000
_cell.angle_alpha   90.00
_cell.angle_beta   90.00
_cell.angle_gamma   90.00
#
_symmetry.space_group_name_H-M   'P 1'
#
loop_
_entity.id
_entity.type
_entity.pdbx_description
1 polymer ?
#
loop_
_entity_poly.entity_id
_entity_poly.type
_entity_poly.pdbx_seq_one_letter_code
_entity_poly.pdbx_strand_id
1 'polypeptide(L)' 'MGILKKKRFREEVKRINKAHEEMKRFLDVLMDRYGLDEEEINNCEVIKHHFDNLDLMFSQMAK' A
#
# COMPACT_ATOMS: atom_id res chain seq x y z
N MET A 1 24.44 12.32 14.09
CA MET A 1 22.97 12.08 13.93
C MET A 1 22.64 10.97 12.90
N GLY A 2 23.39 9.85 12.81
CA GLY A 2 23.36 9.01 11.59
C GLY A 2 22.59 7.68 11.62
N ILE A 3 22.42 7.03 12.79
CA ILE A 3 21.94 5.63 12.85
C ILE A 3 20.50 5.52 13.37
N LEU A 4 20.16 6.27 14.43
CA LEU A 4 18.80 6.27 15.02
C LEU A 4 17.73 6.76 14.03
N LYS A 5 18.04 7.77 13.21
CA LYS A 5 17.11 8.27 12.17
C LYS A 5 16.86 7.23 11.08
N LYS A 6 17.89 6.49 10.63
CA LYS A 6 17.74 5.40 9.65
C LYS A 6 16.94 4.22 10.21
N LYS A 7 17.10 3.90 11.49
CA LYS A 7 16.31 2.84 12.15
C LYS A 7 14.82 3.22 12.21
N ARG A 8 14.52 4.44 12.65
CA ARG A 8 13.15 4.96 12.72
C ARG A 8 12.48 5.02 11.35
N PHE A 9 13.20 5.49 10.32
CA PHE A 9 12.72 5.50 8.95
C PHE A 9 12.34 4.09 8.45
N ARG A 10 13.19 3.08 8.68
CA ARG A 10 12.88 1.70 8.29
C ARG A 10 11.68 1.12 9.04
N GLU A 11 11.49 1.48 10.30
CA GLU A 11 10.31 1.06 11.07
C GLU A 11 9.03 1.72 10.55
N GLU A 12 9.08 3.00 10.15
CA GLU A 12 7.96 3.68 9.53
C GLU A 12 7.63 3.10 8.14
N VAL A 13 8.63 2.83 7.30
CA VAL A 13 8.45 2.14 6.01
C VAL A 13 7.75 0.79 6.20
N LYS A 14 8.19 -0.01 7.19
CA LYS A 14 7.53 -1.30 7.50
C LYS A 14 6.06 -1.13 7.93
N ARG A 15 5.75 -0.08 8.70
CA ARG A 15 4.36 0.19 9.12
C ARG A 15 3.49 0.59 7.93
N ILE A 16 4.02 1.41 7.04
CA ILE A 16 3.30 1.87 5.84
C ILE A 16 3.04 0.69 4.89
N ASN A 17 4.06 -0.13 4.59
CA ASN A 17 3.88 -1.32 3.75
C ASN A 17 2.83 -2.29 4.34
N LYS A 18 2.83 -2.48 5.67
CA LYS A 18 1.81 -3.30 6.33
C LYS A 18 0.40 -2.73 6.15
N ALA A 19 0.22 -1.43 6.33
CA ALA A 19 -1.07 -0.77 6.11
C ALA A 19 -1.52 -0.89 4.65
N HIS A 20 -0.60 -0.79 3.68
CA HIS A 20 -0.91 -1.01 2.27
C HIS A 20 -1.40 -2.43 1.98
N GLU A 21 -0.73 -3.46 2.52
CA GLU A 21 -1.17 -4.85 2.35
C GLU A 21 -2.58 -5.07 2.93
N GLU A 22 -2.88 -4.51 4.10
CA GLU A 22 -4.21 -4.59 4.73
C GLU A 22 -5.27 -3.90 3.86
N MET A 23 -4.94 -2.75 3.28
CA MET A 23 -5.85 -1.96 2.43
C MET A 23 -6.10 -2.64 1.07
N LYS A 24 -5.09 -3.30 0.47
CA LYS A 24 -5.26 -4.14 -0.72
C LYS A 24 -6.22 -5.30 -0.47
N ARG A 25 -6.04 -6.04 0.63
CA ARG A 25 -6.94 -7.13 1.01
C ARG A 25 -8.36 -6.65 1.25
N PHE A 26 -8.52 -5.45 1.83
CA PHE A 26 -9.84 -4.85 2.01
C PHE A 26 -10.52 -4.56 0.67
N LEU A 27 -9.79 -4.01 -0.30
CA LEU A 27 -10.32 -3.77 -1.65
C LEU A 27 -10.67 -5.08 -2.38
N ASP A 28 -9.85 -6.13 -2.24
CA ASP A 28 -10.17 -7.46 -2.78
C ASP A 28 -11.48 -8.00 -2.20
N VAL A 29 -11.67 -7.88 -0.88
CA VAL A 29 -12.91 -8.31 -0.21
C VAL A 29 -14.11 -7.46 -0.64
N LEU A 30 -13.93 -6.16 -0.84
CA LEU A 30 -14.99 -5.29 -1.35
C LEU A 30 -15.42 -5.73 -2.76
N MET A 31 -14.46 -5.95 -3.67
CA MET A 31 -14.72 -6.41 -5.04
C MET A 31 -15.37 -7.79 -5.11
N ASP A 32 -15.01 -8.71 -4.20
CA ASP A 32 -15.52 -10.09 -4.20
C ASP A 32 -16.89 -10.23 -3.51
N ARG A 33 -17.13 -9.49 -2.43
CA ARG A 33 -18.36 -9.63 -1.62
C ARG A 33 -19.49 -8.68 -1.99
N TYR A 34 -19.13 -7.49 -2.47
CA TYR A 34 -20.10 -6.52 -2.92
C TYR A 34 -20.08 -6.57 -4.44
N GLY A 35 -21.25 -6.74 -5.07
CA GLY A 35 -21.38 -6.67 -6.52
C GLY A 35 -21.13 -5.24 -6.96
N LEU A 36 -19.85 -4.88 -7.04
CA LEU A 36 -19.39 -3.56 -7.45
C LEU A 36 -19.73 -3.36 -8.92
N ASP A 37 -20.14 -2.14 -9.26
CA ASP A 37 -20.27 -1.75 -10.66
C ASP A 37 -18.90 -1.54 -11.32
N GLU A 38 -18.91 -1.32 -12.63
CA GLU A 38 -17.70 -1.19 -13.43
C GLU A 38 -16.85 0.04 -13.03
N GLU A 39 -17.49 1.10 -12.54
CA GLU A 39 -16.81 2.30 -12.05
C GLU A 39 -16.14 2.03 -10.70
N GLU A 40 -16.82 1.34 -9.80
CA GLU A 40 -16.30 0.94 -8.49
C GLU A 40 -15.13 -0.04 -8.60
N ILE A 41 -15.20 -0.99 -9.53
CA ILE A 41 -14.08 -1.91 -9.85
C ILE A 41 -12.87 -1.12 -10.35
N ASN A 42 -13.07 -0.21 -11.31
CA ASN A 42 -11.99 0.61 -11.87
C ASN A 42 -11.35 1.50 -10.79
N ASN A 43 -12.16 2.09 -9.92
CA ASN A 43 -11.66 2.87 -8.78
C ASN A 43 -10.82 2.01 -7.83
N CYS A 44 -11.25 0.77 -7.54
CA CYS A 44 -10.47 -0.17 -6.73
C CYS A 44 -9.12 -0.51 -7.39
N GLU A 45 -9.09 -0.72 -8.71
CA GLU A 45 -7.86 -0.99 -9.45
C GLU A 45 -6.88 0.20 -9.46
N VAL A 46 -7.40 1.42 -9.66
CA VAL A 46 -6.58 2.65 -9.59
C VAL A 46 -5.96 2.81 -8.21
N ILE A 47 -6.73 2.57 -7.14
CA ILE A 47 -6.23 2.63 -5.76
C ILE A 47 -5.14 1.56 -5.53
N LYS A 48 -5.34 0.32 -6.00
CA LYS A 48 -4.32 -0.74 -5.91
C LYS A 48 -3.03 -0.35 -6.63
N HIS A 49 -3.14 0.23 -7.83
CA HIS A 49 -1.99 0.69 -8.59
C HIS A 49 -1.23 1.83 -7.88
N HIS A 50 -1.93 2.75 -7.20
CA HIS A 50 -1.27 3.74 -6.35
C HIS A 50 -0.50 3.12 -5.19
N PHE A 51 -1.02 2.07 -4.56
CA PHE A 51 -0.29 1.33 -3.52
C PHE A 51 0.96 0.66 -4.06
N ASP A 52 0.90 0.02 -5.23
CA ASP A 52 2.09 -0.59 -5.85
C ASP A 52 3.21 0.42 -6.13
N ASN A 53 2.82 1.62 -6.58
CA ASN A 53 3.79 2.69 -6.82
C ASN A 53 4.43 3.19 -5.52
N LEU A 54 3.65 3.32 -4.44
CA LEU A 54 4.19 3.69 -3.13
C LEU A 54 5.14 2.62 -2.59
N ASP A 55 4.79 1.34 -2.71
CA ASP A 55 5.65 0.23 -2.29
C ASP A 55 6.96 0.18 -3.08
N LEU A 56 6.92 0.47 -4.38
CA LEU A 56 8.10 0.59 -5.23
C LEU A 56 9.00 1.75 -4.75
N MET A 57 8.42 2.91 -4.48
CA MET A 57 9.15 4.08 -3.96
C MET A 57 9.82 3.76 -2.62
N PHE A 58 9.10 3.15 -1.68
CA PHE A 58 9.66 2.76 -0.38
C PHE A 58 10.77 1.71 -0.52
N SER A 59 10.61 0.75 -1.43
CA SER A 59 11.62 -0.28 -1.71
C SER A 59 12.92 0.31 -2.27
N GLN A 60 12.83 1.39 -3.05
CA GLN A 60 14.01 2.13 -3.54
C GLN A 60 14.68 2.95 -2.43
N MET A 61 13.91 3.56 -1.53
CA MET A 61 14.44 4.35 -0.41
C MET A 61 15.05 3.48 0.71
N ALA A 62 14.69 2.20 0.77
CA ALA A 62 15.22 1.25 1.76
C ALA A 62 16.58 0.63 1.39
N LYS A 63 17.05 0.81 0.15
CA LYS A 63 18.40 0.44 -0.32
C LYS A 63 19.42 1.51 0.06
#